data_AF-A0A379GAN3-F1
#
_entry.id   AF-A0A379GAN3-F1
#
_cell.length_a   1.000
_cell.length_b   1.000
_cell.length_c   1.000
_cell.angle_alpha   90.00
_cell.angle_beta   90.00
_cell.angle_gamma   90.00
#
_symmetry.space_group_name_H-M   'P 1'
#
loop_
_entity.id
_entity.type
_entity.pdbx_description
1 polymer ?
#
loop_
_entity_poly.entity_id
_entity_poly.type
_entity_poly.pdbx_seq_one_letter_code
_entity_poly.pdbx_strand_id
1 'polypeptide(L)'
;MLIMKYFELQFYDNDSYLLNVSKVDRHKYITCPTCKMILNKRSLIEELLPTYKIKRKKYHLSGSYDGFKMVSQKFKDLYEISNWQGLMFYSIPKSKGFYLIECSQQIMLNEAKRPIEFENKCNECGSYMGIYGSVPLYIDADVCQKLKPNTFYRSNLEFGFDFEQDYCLFASQEITEKLIEHKLIIEKDLIEVCSI
;
A
#
# COMPACT_ATOMS: atom_id res chain seq x y z
N MET A 1 -29.33 0.85 -9.76
CA MET A 1 -27.93 0.64 -10.16
C MET A 1 -27.27 -0.23 -9.11
N LEU A 2 -26.63 -1.34 -9.51
CA LEU A 2 -25.76 -2.08 -8.61
C LEU A 2 -24.54 -1.20 -8.28
N ILE A 3 -24.22 -1.06 -7.01
CA ILE A 3 -23.04 -0.33 -6.55
C ILE A 3 -21.83 -1.21 -6.87
N MET A 4 -20.85 -0.65 -7.60
CA MET A 4 -19.58 -1.32 -7.86
C MET A 4 -18.87 -1.60 -6.54
N LYS A 5 -18.50 -2.86 -6.31
CA LYS A 5 -17.77 -3.25 -5.11
C LYS A 5 -16.29 -2.89 -5.25
N TYR A 6 -15.69 -2.52 -4.14
CA TYR A 6 -14.26 -2.32 -4.00
C TYR A 6 -13.72 -3.20 -2.88
N PHE A 7 -12.48 -3.63 -3.07
CA PHE A 7 -11.78 -4.53 -2.17
C PHE A 7 -10.42 -3.94 -1.82
N GLU A 8 -10.02 -4.12 -0.57
CA GLU A 8 -8.63 -4.04 -0.15
C GLU A 8 -7.89 -5.30 -0.59
N LEU A 9 -6.71 -5.10 -1.19
CA LEU A 9 -5.77 -6.15 -1.57
C LEU A 9 -4.81 -6.43 -0.41
N GLN A 10 -4.75 -7.67 0.05
CA GLN A 10 -3.78 -8.11 1.05
C GLN A 10 -2.42 -8.37 0.42
N PHE A 11 -1.35 -7.93 1.10
CA PHE A 11 0.04 -8.11 0.67
C PHE A 11 0.76 -9.00 1.68
N TYR A 12 1.42 -10.06 1.18
CA TYR A 12 2.17 -10.97 2.03
C TYR A 12 3.58 -10.44 2.31
N ASP A 13 4.09 -10.65 3.52
CA ASP A 13 5.48 -10.29 3.84
C ASP A 13 6.48 -11.03 2.95
N ASN A 14 7.44 -10.30 2.42
CA ASN A 14 8.55 -10.86 1.63
C ASN A 14 9.91 -10.87 2.35
N ASP A 15 9.90 -10.77 3.68
CA ASP A 15 11.05 -10.84 4.57
C ASP A 15 12.14 -9.78 4.32
N SER A 16 11.77 -8.61 3.79
CA SER A 16 12.71 -7.56 3.44
C SER A 16 12.35 -6.19 4.04
N TYR A 17 13.34 -5.30 4.03
CA TYR A 17 13.22 -3.87 4.33
C TYR A 17 13.85 -3.11 3.14
N LEU A 18 13.18 -2.08 2.64
CA LEU A 18 13.79 -1.15 1.68
C LEU A 18 14.73 -0.17 2.39
N LEU A 19 14.29 0.33 3.54
CA LEU A 19 15.02 1.19 4.44
C LEU A 19 16.01 0.38 5.29
N ASN A 20 17.18 0.95 5.48
CA ASN A 20 18.11 0.56 6.55
C ASN A 20 17.60 1.13 7.89
N VAL A 21 16.69 0.44 8.56
CA VAL A 21 15.99 0.91 9.78
C VAL A 21 16.55 0.35 11.09
N SER A 22 17.78 -0.19 11.09
CA SER A 22 18.45 -0.45 12.36
C SER A 22 18.53 0.85 13.17
N LYS A 23 18.42 0.79 14.50
CA LYS A 23 18.54 2.00 15.37
C LYS A 23 19.82 2.79 15.07
N VAL A 24 20.87 2.10 14.63
CA VAL A 24 22.15 2.70 14.25
C VAL A 24 22.06 3.41 12.90
N ASP A 25 21.27 2.92 11.94
CA ASP A 25 21.21 3.46 10.58
C ASP A 25 20.19 4.58 10.38
N ARG A 26 19.28 4.80 11.33
CA ARG A 26 18.19 5.79 11.18
C ARG A 26 18.67 7.23 11.00
N HIS A 27 19.89 7.56 11.43
CA HIS A 27 20.54 8.86 11.20
C HIS A 27 20.78 9.18 9.72
N LYS A 28 20.70 8.19 8.83
CA LYS A 28 20.84 8.37 7.38
C LYS A 28 19.64 9.08 6.75
N TYR A 29 18.52 9.14 7.46
CA TYR A 29 17.30 9.76 6.95
C TYR A 29 17.03 11.10 7.59
N ILE A 30 16.30 11.93 6.86
CA ILE A 30 15.68 13.12 7.42
C ILE A 30 14.58 12.64 8.38
N THR A 31 14.76 12.93 9.66
CA THR A 31 13.78 12.57 10.69
C THR A 31 13.23 13.81 11.38
N CYS A 32 12.00 13.73 11.88
CA CYS A 32 11.46 14.75 12.77
C CYS A 32 12.38 14.91 14.01
N PRO A 33 12.80 16.13 14.37
CA PRO A 33 13.70 16.33 15.51
C PRO A 33 13.07 15.89 16.84
N THR A 34 11.73 15.91 16.94
CA THR A 34 10.98 15.57 18.15
C THR A 34 10.65 14.08 18.22
N CYS A 35 9.86 13.56 17.28
CA CYS A 35 9.38 12.16 17.35
C CYS A 35 10.29 11.15 16.64
N LYS A 36 11.35 11.60 15.94
CA LYS A 36 12.30 10.74 15.20
C LYS A 36 11.68 9.89 14.08
N MET A 37 10.42 10.16 13.70
CA MET A 37 9.79 9.60 12.51
C MET A 37 10.58 9.97 11.25
N ILE A 38 10.74 9.03 10.33
CA ILE A 38 11.33 9.28 9.01
C ILE A 38 10.37 10.16 8.21
N LEU A 39 10.84 11.32 7.77
CA LEU A 39 10.05 12.24 6.97
C LEU A 39 10.19 11.88 5.48
N ASN A 40 9.09 12.02 4.74
CA ASN A 40 9.04 11.81 3.30
C ASN A 40 9.63 10.45 2.85
N LYS A 41 9.23 9.36 3.51
CA LYS A 41 9.72 7.99 3.23
C LYS A 41 9.75 7.63 1.73
N ARG A 42 8.78 8.11 0.94
CA ARG A 42 8.67 7.84 -0.50
C ARG A 42 9.75 8.48 -1.35
N SER A 43 10.30 9.63 -0.94
CA SER A 43 11.40 10.25 -1.70
C SER A 43 12.67 9.41 -1.67
N LEU A 44 12.75 8.41 -0.78
CA LEU A 44 13.90 7.51 -0.65
C LEU A 44 13.85 6.31 -1.62
N ILE A 45 12.73 6.11 -2.34
CA ILE A 45 12.54 4.94 -3.21
C ILE A 45 13.66 4.87 -4.25
N GLU A 46 13.86 5.91 -5.04
CA GLU A 46 14.83 5.90 -6.14
C GLU A 46 16.27 5.76 -5.65
N GLU A 47 16.59 6.36 -4.49
CA GLU A 47 17.90 6.27 -3.87
C GLU A 47 18.24 4.85 -3.41
N LEU A 48 17.28 4.16 -2.79
CA LEU A 48 17.52 2.89 -2.11
C LEU A 48 17.32 1.67 -3.01
N LEU A 49 16.46 1.77 -4.04
CA LEU A 49 16.15 0.69 -4.96
C LEU A 49 17.35 0.00 -5.62
N PRO A 50 18.43 0.69 -6.04
CA PRO A 50 19.60 0.05 -6.62
C PRO A 50 20.25 -0.99 -5.69
N THR A 51 20.11 -0.81 -4.37
CA THR A 51 20.70 -1.70 -3.36
C THR A 51 19.72 -2.74 -2.83
N TYR A 52 18.42 -2.49 -2.96
CA TYR A 52 17.32 -3.29 -2.44
C TYR A 52 17.18 -4.66 -3.11
N LYS A 53 16.85 -5.68 -2.31
CA LYS A 53 16.61 -7.04 -2.78
C LYS A 53 15.46 -7.68 -1.99
N ILE A 54 14.44 -8.13 -2.71
CA ILE A 54 13.36 -8.95 -2.16
C ILE A 54 13.94 -10.31 -1.74
N LYS A 55 13.70 -10.73 -0.50
CA LYS A 55 14.19 -12.01 0.00
C LYS A 55 13.26 -13.17 -0.40
N ARG A 56 11.95 -13.04 -0.19
CA ARG A 56 10.96 -14.06 -0.49
C ARG A 56 10.14 -13.70 -1.74
N LYS A 57 10.35 -14.43 -2.84
CA LYS A 57 9.81 -14.13 -4.19
C LYS A 57 8.67 -15.04 -4.65
N LYS A 58 7.91 -15.63 -3.73
CA LYS A 58 6.86 -16.60 -4.05
C LYS A 58 5.47 -15.97 -4.30
N TYR A 59 5.30 -14.69 -3.95
CA TYR A 59 4.01 -14.00 -4.01
C TYR A 59 3.98 -13.01 -5.18
N HIS A 60 2.80 -12.86 -5.79
CA HIS A 60 2.59 -11.87 -6.83
C HIS A 60 2.35 -10.47 -6.28
N LEU A 61 1.79 -10.38 -5.06
CA LEU A 61 1.63 -9.17 -4.25
C LEU A 61 2.37 -9.41 -2.93
N SER A 62 3.34 -8.56 -2.60
CA SER A 62 4.09 -8.67 -1.33
C SER A 62 4.51 -7.33 -0.74
N GLY A 63 4.64 -7.26 0.58
CA GLY A 63 5.10 -6.08 1.31
C GLY A 63 6.48 -6.28 1.92
N SER A 64 7.24 -5.18 2.04
CA SER A 64 8.36 -5.10 2.97
C SER A 64 7.83 -4.66 4.34
N TYR A 65 8.58 -4.95 5.39
CA TYR A 65 8.20 -4.62 6.77
C TYR A 65 8.15 -3.11 7.06
N ASP A 66 8.76 -2.30 6.19
CA ASP A 66 8.72 -0.84 6.23
C ASP A 66 7.71 -0.24 5.24
N GLY A 67 6.68 -1.03 4.88
CA GLY A 67 5.46 -0.54 4.25
C GLY A 67 5.55 -0.25 2.75
N PHE A 68 6.55 -0.78 2.04
CA PHE A 68 6.60 -0.71 0.58
C PHE A 68 5.97 -1.94 -0.05
N LYS A 69 5.22 -1.73 -1.12
CA LYS A 69 4.47 -2.79 -1.81
C LYS A 69 5.15 -3.17 -3.11
N MET A 70 5.21 -4.47 -3.37
CA MET A 70 5.85 -5.04 -4.54
C MET A 70 4.91 -5.97 -5.27
N VAL A 71 5.03 -5.96 -6.59
CA VAL A 71 4.30 -6.86 -7.47
C VAL A 71 5.22 -7.57 -8.45
N SER A 72 4.80 -8.74 -8.91
CA SER A 72 5.51 -9.51 -9.93
C SER A 72 5.36 -8.92 -11.34
N GLN A 73 6.22 -9.35 -12.27
CA GLN A 73 6.12 -9.07 -13.70
C GLN A 73 4.73 -9.41 -14.25
N LYS A 74 4.19 -10.59 -13.91
CA LYS A 74 2.88 -11.02 -14.41
C LYS A 74 1.75 -10.05 -14.03
N PHE A 75 1.83 -9.45 -12.84
CA PHE A 75 0.89 -8.42 -12.42
C PHE A 75 1.06 -7.15 -13.25
N LYS A 76 2.31 -6.70 -13.45
CA LYS A 76 2.60 -5.50 -14.26
C LYS A 76 2.13 -5.68 -15.71
N ASP A 77 2.38 -6.84 -16.31
CA ASP A 77 1.96 -7.14 -17.69
C ASP A 77 0.43 -7.10 -17.80
N LEU A 78 -0.28 -7.72 -16.84
CA LEU A 78 -1.75 -7.70 -16.82
C LEU A 78 -2.30 -6.28 -16.60
N TYR A 79 -1.65 -5.48 -15.76
CA TYR A 79 -1.97 -4.08 -15.54
C TYR A 79 -1.88 -3.25 -16.82
N GLU A 80 -0.78 -3.42 -17.58
CA GLU A 80 -0.53 -2.70 -18.83
C GLU A 80 -1.51 -3.13 -19.94
N ILE A 81 -1.71 -4.44 -20.13
CA ILE A 81 -2.63 -4.97 -21.16
C ILE A 81 -4.09 -4.60 -20.85
N SER A 82 -4.47 -4.55 -19.57
CA SER A 82 -5.83 -4.17 -19.15
C SER A 82 -6.06 -2.65 -19.14
N ASN A 83 -5.02 -1.84 -19.45
CA ASN A 83 -5.06 -0.38 -19.38
C ASN A 83 -5.56 0.13 -18.01
N TRP A 84 -5.15 -0.55 -16.93
CA TRP A 84 -5.46 -0.12 -15.57
C TRP A 84 -4.65 1.12 -15.21
N GLN A 85 -5.16 1.89 -14.24
CA GLN A 85 -4.62 3.19 -13.87
C GLN A 85 -4.34 3.29 -12.36
N GLY A 86 -3.61 4.32 -11.95
CA GLY A 86 -3.40 4.65 -10.54
C GLY A 86 -2.17 4.05 -9.86
N LEU A 87 -1.34 3.27 -10.56
CA LEU A 87 -0.09 2.71 -10.03
C LEU A 87 1.12 3.23 -10.81
N MET A 88 2.19 3.55 -10.09
CA MET A 88 3.53 3.80 -10.62
C MET A 88 4.40 2.59 -10.30
N PHE A 89 5.25 2.18 -11.25
CA PHE A 89 6.10 1.01 -11.11
C PHE A 89 7.56 1.41 -11.12
N TYR A 90 8.30 0.99 -10.11
CA TYR A 90 9.75 1.15 -10.03
C TYR A 90 10.43 -0.21 -10.18
N SER A 91 11.38 -0.29 -11.11
CA SER A 91 12.17 -1.50 -11.31
C SER A 91 13.07 -1.77 -10.10
N ILE A 92 13.19 -3.05 -9.70
CA ILE A 92 14.10 -3.46 -8.62
C ILE A 92 15.31 -4.20 -9.24
N PRO A 93 16.47 -3.54 -9.45
CA PRO A 93 17.57 -4.12 -10.23
C PRO A 93 18.07 -5.49 -9.71
N LYS A 94 18.17 -5.67 -8.39
CA LYS A 94 18.59 -6.93 -7.78
C LYS A 94 17.48 -7.97 -7.65
N SER A 95 16.26 -7.66 -8.10
CA SER A 95 15.11 -8.55 -8.11
C SER A 95 14.33 -8.46 -9.42
N LYS A 96 15.01 -8.78 -10.53
CA LYS A 96 14.40 -8.85 -11.87
C LYS A 96 13.07 -9.62 -11.86
N GLY A 97 12.09 -9.08 -12.59
CA GLY A 97 10.72 -9.61 -12.62
C GLY A 97 9.85 -9.21 -11.44
N PHE A 98 10.31 -8.27 -10.60
CA PHE A 98 9.52 -7.65 -9.54
C PHE A 98 9.69 -6.13 -9.57
N TYR A 99 8.64 -5.44 -9.13
CA TYR A 99 8.51 -4.01 -9.15
C TYR A 99 7.99 -3.52 -7.82
N LEU A 100 8.52 -2.41 -7.32
CA LEU A 100 7.88 -1.66 -6.26
C LEU A 100 6.76 -0.84 -6.89
N ILE A 101 5.60 -0.78 -6.23
CA ILE A 101 4.46 0.03 -6.67
C ILE A 101 4.19 1.16 -5.70
N GLU A 102 3.82 2.31 -6.25
CA GLU A 102 3.21 3.42 -5.50
C GLU A 102 1.86 3.76 -6.12
N CYS A 103 0.88 4.06 -5.28
CA CYS A 103 -0.42 4.56 -5.72
C CYS A 103 -0.55 6.03 -5.31
N SER A 104 -0.92 6.92 -6.23
CA SER A 104 -1.11 8.35 -5.92
C SER A 104 -2.57 8.73 -5.67
N GLN A 105 -3.51 7.92 -6.17
CA GLN A 105 -4.94 8.20 -6.08
C GLN A 105 -5.45 7.83 -4.70
N GLN A 106 -5.64 8.82 -3.83
CA GLN A 106 -6.10 8.62 -2.47
C GLN A 106 -7.63 8.63 -2.39
N ILE A 107 -8.16 7.83 -1.46
CA ILE A 107 -9.54 7.87 -1.04
C ILE A 107 -9.63 8.13 0.46
N MET A 108 -10.65 8.89 0.86
CA MET A 108 -10.94 9.18 2.25
C MET A 108 -11.73 8.01 2.87
N LEU A 109 -11.23 7.48 3.98
CA LEU A 109 -11.91 6.46 4.77
C LEU A 109 -12.96 7.09 5.68
N ASN A 110 -14.05 6.37 5.95
CA ASN A 110 -15.06 6.81 6.91
C ASN A 110 -14.70 6.34 8.33
N GLU A 111 -14.02 7.23 9.05
CA GLU A 111 -13.57 7.02 10.42
C GLU A 111 -14.74 6.91 11.43
N ALA A 112 -15.93 7.45 11.09
CA ALA A 112 -17.09 7.41 11.97
C ALA A 112 -17.79 6.03 11.95
N LYS A 113 -17.86 5.38 10.78
CA LYS A 113 -18.43 4.03 10.63
C LYS A 113 -17.46 2.93 11.05
N ARG A 114 -16.16 3.14 10.82
CA ARG A 114 -15.09 2.26 11.28
C ARG A 114 -14.03 3.10 11.98
N PRO A 115 -14.04 3.14 13.33
CA PRO A 115 -13.09 3.93 14.11
C PRO A 115 -11.64 3.61 13.76
N ILE A 116 -10.85 4.68 13.70
CA ILE A 116 -9.39 4.65 13.53
C ILE A 116 -8.78 5.31 14.77
N GLU A 117 -7.85 4.61 15.39
CA GLU A 117 -7.09 5.07 16.53
C GLU A 117 -5.80 5.74 16.07
N PHE A 118 -5.52 6.90 16.66
CA PHE A 118 -4.35 7.71 16.35
C PHE A 118 -3.50 7.88 17.60
N GLU A 119 -2.25 7.43 17.54
CA GLU A 119 -1.34 7.38 18.67
C GLU A 119 -0.22 8.44 18.54
N ASN A 120 0.04 9.16 19.63
CA ASN A 120 1.19 10.07 19.79
C ASN A 120 1.38 11.06 18.63
N LYS A 121 0.43 11.99 18.46
CA LYS A 121 0.57 13.08 17.48
C LYS A 121 1.80 13.94 17.80
N CYS A 122 2.68 14.11 16.82
CA CYS A 122 3.80 15.02 16.93
C CYS A 122 3.37 16.44 16.52
N ASN A 123 3.54 17.42 17.42
CA ASN A 123 3.22 18.82 17.13
C ASN A 123 4.17 19.47 16.10
N GLU A 124 5.37 18.91 15.91
CA GLU A 124 6.38 19.44 14.99
C GLU A 124 6.08 19.06 13.52
N CYS A 125 5.88 17.76 13.25
CA CYS A 125 5.68 17.26 11.88
C CYS A 125 4.22 16.91 11.56
N GLY A 126 3.31 16.97 12.52
CA GLY A 126 1.91 16.63 12.37
C GLY A 126 1.60 15.13 12.25
N SER A 127 2.63 14.28 12.11
CA SER A 127 2.49 12.83 11.98
C SER A 127 2.09 12.17 13.31
N TYR A 128 1.42 11.02 13.20
CA TYR A 128 1.12 10.13 14.31
C TYR A 128 2.14 8.99 14.33
N MET A 129 2.61 8.60 15.53
CA MET A 129 3.52 7.47 15.67
C MET A 129 2.82 6.15 15.30
N GLY A 130 1.55 6.02 15.68
CA GLY A 130 0.73 4.85 15.39
C GLY A 130 -0.61 5.26 14.77
N ILE A 131 -1.05 4.52 13.77
CA ILE A 131 -2.40 4.64 13.19
C ILE A 131 -2.96 3.23 13.07
N TYR A 132 -4.06 2.93 13.76
CA TYR A 132 -4.63 1.59 13.83
C TYR A 132 -6.11 1.62 13.47
N GLY A 133 -6.52 0.80 12.51
CA GLY A 133 -7.90 0.70 12.07
C GLY A 133 -8.47 -0.69 12.31
N SER A 134 -9.78 -0.76 12.54
CA SER A 134 -10.50 -2.04 12.47
C SER A 134 -10.65 -2.50 11.02
N VAL A 135 -10.42 -3.78 10.76
CA VAL A 135 -10.66 -4.41 9.45
C VAL A 135 -12.07 -5.02 9.43
N PRO A 136 -12.86 -4.88 8.34
CA PRO A 136 -12.57 -4.11 7.14
C PRO A 136 -12.61 -2.59 7.39
N LEU A 137 -11.78 -1.87 6.65
CA LEU A 137 -11.93 -0.43 6.48
C LEU A 137 -13.25 -0.10 5.77
N TYR A 138 -13.76 1.12 5.95
CA TYR A 138 -15.01 1.54 5.32
C TYR A 138 -14.82 2.73 4.38
N ILE A 139 -15.36 2.60 3.17
CA ILE A 139 -15.49 3.67 2.19
C ILE A 139 -16.98 3.90 1.96
N ASP A 140 -17.43 5.16 2.01
CA ASP A 140 -18.84 5.46 1.77
C ASP A 140 -19.28 5.10 0.35
N ALA A 141 -20.51 4.62 0.24
CA ALA A 141 -21.09 4.19 -1.03
C ALA A 141 -21.10 5.30 -2.10
N ASP A 142 -21.32 6.55 -1.71
CA ASP A 142 -21.29 7.70 -2.63
C ASP A 142 -19.87 8.01 -3.12
N VAL A 143 -18.84 7.72 -2.31
CA VAL A 143 -17.44 7.75 -2.73
C VAL A 143 -17.19 6.61 -3.70
N CYS A 144 -17.56 5.36 -3.36
CA CYS A 144 -17.37 4.18 -4.24
C CYS A 144 -18.02 4.39 -5.63
N GLN A 145 -19.17 5.06 -5.71
CA GLN A 145 -19.86 5.39 -6.97
C GLN A 145 -19.11 6.37 -7.89
N LYS A 146 -18.23 7.22 -7.34
CA LYS A 146 -17.45 8.22 -8.08
C LYS A 146 -16.11 7.66 -8.57
N LEU A 147 -15.70 6.51 -8.05
CA LEU A 147 -14.44 5.87 -8.40
C LEU A 147 -14.52 5.20 -9.78
N LYS A 148 -13.40 5.21 -10.51
CA LYS A 148 -13.26 4.59 -11.82
C LYS A 148 -12.95 3.09 -11.65
N PRO A 149 -13.75 2.18 -12.23
CA PRO A 149 -13.55 0.73 -12.04
C PRO A 149 -12.19 0.21 -12.51
N ASN A 150 -11.56 0.84 -13.51
CA ASN A 150 -10.25 0.43 -14.03
C ASN A 150 -9.06 1.11 -13.30
N THR A 151 -9.27 1.67 -12.12
CA THR A 151 -8.25 2.44 -11.38
C THR A 151 -8.01 1.84 -10.00
N PHE A 152 -6.74 1.74 -9.62
CA PHE A 152 -6.33 1.42 -8.25
C PHE A 152 -6.31 2.69 -7.39
N TYR A 153 -6.68 2.54 -6.13
CA TYR A 153 -6.71 3.62 -5.14
C TYR A 153 -5.94 3.20 -3.88
N ARG A 154 -5.54 4.16 -3.05
CA ARG A 154 -4.97 3.91 -1.73
C ARG A 154 -5.73 4.66 -0.64
N SER A 155 -5.60 4.21 0.60
CA SER A 155 -6.06 4.98 1.75
C SER A 155 -5.35 6.34 1.82
N ASN A 156 -6.09 7.34 2.32
CA ASN A 156 -5.53 8.63 2.72
C ASN A 156 -4.56 8.49 3.92
N LEU A 157 -4.72 7.45 4.73
CA LEU A 157 -3.89 7.14 5.89
C LEU A 157 -2.87 6.04 5.60
N GLU A 158 -1.83 5.99 6.44
CA GLU A 158 -0.87 4.90 6.48
C GLU A 158 -0.91 4.25 7.87
N PHE A 159 -1.32 2.98 7.92
CA PHE A 159 -1.58 2.22 9.13
C PHE A 159 -0.33 1.51 9.60
N GLY A 160 -0.21 1.29 10.91
CA GLY A 160 0.94 0.68 11.55
C GLY A 160 1.67 1.64 12.47
N PHE A 161 2.91 1.30 12.82
CA PHE A 161 3.71 2.05 13.79
C PHE A 161 5.04 2.48 13.19
N ASP A 162 5.43 3.73 13.43
CA ASP A 162 6.72 4.30 13.04
C ASP A 162 7.00 4.12 11.52
N PHE A 163 8.17 3.58 11.15
CA PHE A 163 8.56 3.38 9.76
C PHE A 163 7.79 2.25 9.06
N GLU A 164 7.11 1.39 9.83
CA GLU A 164 6.33 0.24 9.33
C GLU A 164 5.00 0.67 8.71
N GLN A 165 4.60 1.93 8.91
CA GLN A 165 3.34 2.45 8.40
C GLN A 165 3.18 2.26 6.89
N ASP A 166 2.04 1.74 6.44
CA ASP A 166 1.75 1.49 5.02
C ASP A 166 0.31 1.85 4.65
N TYR A 167 0.06 2.10 3.36
CA TYR A 167 -1.30 2.37 2.91
C TYR A 167 -2.02 1.07 2.53
N CYS A 168 -3.34 1.02 2.68
CA CYS A 168 -4.17 -0.03 2.10
C CYS A 168 -4.37 0.25 0.61
N LEU A 169 -4.25 -0.77 -0.24
CA LEU A 169 -4.45 -0.65 -1.69
C LEU A 169 -5.82 -1.21 -2.06
N PHE A 170 -6.61 -0.44 -2.80
CA PHE A 170 -7.96 -0.79 -3.20
C PHE A 170 -8.09 -0.97 -4.71
N ALA A 171 -8.94 -1.90 -5.10
CA ALA A 171 -9.29 -2.16 -6.49
C ALA A 171 -10.77 -2.51 -6.61
N SER A 172 -11.36 -2.25 -7.77
CA SER A 172 -12.75 -2.63 -8.06
C SER A 172 -12.88 -4.15 -8.19
N GLN A 173 -14.12 -4.63 -8.12
CA GLN A 173 -14.47 -6.02 -8.42
C GLN A 173 -13.95 -6.48 -9.80
N GLU A 174 -14.05 -5.63 -10.83
CA GLU A 174 -13.60 -5.97 -12.18
C GLU A 174 -12.09 -6.26 -12.25
N ILE A 175 -11.30 -5.51 -11.47
CA ILE A 175 -9.86 -5.74 -11.38
C ILE A 175 -9.58 -7.02 -10.60
N THR A 176 -10.22 -7.20 -9.44
CA THR A 176 -9.92 -8.34 -8.57
C THR A 176 -10.32 -9.67 -9.19
N GLU A 177 -11.44 -9.73 -9.91
CA GLU A 177 -11.86 -10.91 -10.67
C GLU A 177 -10.81 -11.31 -11.73
N LYS A 178 -10.28 -10.33 -12.47
CA LYS A 178 -9.19 -10.57 -13.43
C LYS A 178 -7.90 -11.04 -12.76
N LEU A 179 -7.55 -10.50 -11.61
CA LEU A 179 -6.38 -10.93 -10.84
C LEU A 179 -6.53 -12.40 -10.38
N ILE A 180 -7.74 -12.81 -9.97
CA ILE A 180 -8.06 -14.20 -9.59
C ILE A 180 -8.01 -15.12 -10.82
N GLU A 181 -8.61 -14.72 -11.94
CA GLU A 181 -8.60 -15.48 -13.20
C GLU A 181 -7.16 -15.81 -13.64
N HIS A 182 -6.26 -14.85 -13.50
CA HIS A 182 -4.83 -14.98 -13.83
C HIS A 182 -4.00 -15.62 -12.71
N LYS A 183 -4.63 -16.10 -11.64
CA LYS A 183 -4.01 -16.76 -10.48
C LYS A 183 -2.94 -15.90 -9.81
N LEU A 184 -3.12 -14.58 -9.81
CA LEU A 184 -2.22 -13.64 -9.15
C LEU A 184 -2.58 -13.48 -7.68
N ILE A 185 -3.87 -13.62 -7.35
CA ILE A 185 -4.42 -13.61 -5.99
C ILE A 185 -5.50 -14.68 -5.87
N ILE A 186 -5.96 -14.94 -4.65
CA ILE A 186 -7.15 -15.74 -4.34
C ILE A 186 -8.18 -14.90 -3.58
N GLU A 187 -9.43 -15.37 -3.47
CA GLU A 187 -10.49 -14.65 -2.76
C GLU A 187 -10.14 -14.30 -1.31
N LYS A 188 -9.32 -15.12 -0.65
CA LYS A 188 -8.84 -14.85 0.73
C LYS A 188 -7.89 -13.65 0.82
N ASP A 189 -7.36 -13.17 -0.30
CA ASP A 189 -6.51 -11.98 -0.37
C ASP A 189 -7.33 -10.69 -0.47
N LEU A 190 -8.67 -10.78 -0.43
CA LEU A 190 -9.59 -9.67 -0.63
C LEU A 190 -10.41 -9.39 0.62
N ILE A 191 -10.57 -8.10 0.92
CA ILE A 191 -11.46 -7.63 1.98
C ILE A 191 -12.39 -6.57 1.39
N GLU A 192 -13.71 -6.80 1.40
CA GLU A 192 -14.69 -5.85 0.86
C GLU A 192 -14.78 -4.61 1.77
N VAL A 193 -14.72 -3.40 1.18
CA VAL A 193 -14.58 -2.12 1.91
C VAL A 193 -15.76 -1.16 1.76
N CYS A 194 -16.73 -1.48 0.89
CA CYS A 194 -17.98 -0.72 0.75
C CYS A 194 -19.19 -1.45 1.40
N SER A 195 -18.99 -2.56 2.11
CA SER A 195 -20.06 -3.42 2.64
C SER A 195 -20.28 -3.26 4.15
N ILE A 196 -21.11 -2.28 4.54
CA ILE A 196 -21.88 -2.24 5.81
C ILE A 196 -23.11 -1.38 5.56
#